data_AF-A0A6G6K3C8-F1
#
_entry.id   AF-A0A6G6K3C8-F1
#
_cell.length_a   1.000
_cell.length_b   1.000
_cell.length_c   1.000
_cell.angle_alpha   90.00
_cell.angle_beta   90.00
_cell.angle_gamma   90.00
#
_symmetry.space_group_name_H-M   'P 1'
#
loop_
_entity.id
_entity.type
_entity.pdbx_description
1 polymer ?
#
loop_
_entity_poly.entity_id
_entity_poly.type
_entity_poly.pdbx_seq_one_letter_code
_entity_poly.pdbx_strand_id
1 'polypeptide(L)'
;MSRRTKVILLLVSLALVSLTAVNLGLVWAPENPLRFRIIAPPPEKLERAFHDGTAHVSGYQVEVENTTGATIRLLRAELFGPEESDGSRVQFSNVQTASAAAEQDLVIPPHGSRRLELSMFEATYVAELARSEMTCTFLSRSKENYMNLLDYVDRKWPSLSLSMRFYPLLDGNSVPVQMSEQ
;
A
#
# COMPACT_ATOMS: atom_id res chain seq x y z
N MET A 1 7.41 20.96 -48.00
CA MET A 1 6.96 19.73 -47.30
C MET A 1 5.50 19.47 -47.58
N SER A 2 5.14 18.23 -47.96
CA SER A 2 3.76 17.81 -48.23
C SER A 2 2.91 17.80 -46.96
N ARG A 3 1.63 18.15 -47.07
CA ARG A 3 0.64 18.04 -45.98
C ARG A 3 0.57 16.62 -45.42
N ARG A 4 0.80 15.61 -46.26
CA ARG A 4 0.77 14.18 -45.88
C ARG A 4 1.92 13.81 -44.94
N THR A 5 3.13 14.29 -45.21
CA THR A 5 4.31 14.01 -44.38
C THR A 5 4.13 14.56 -42.96
N LYS A 6 3.48 15.73 -42.82
CA LYS A 6 3.20 16.32 -41.50
C LYS A 6 2.24 15.47 -40.67
N VAL A 7 1.17 14.95 -41.29
CA VAL A 7 0.19 14.09 -40.61
C VAL A 7 0.84 12.79 -40.16
N ILE A 8 1.67 12.17 -41.01
CA ILE A 8 2.37 10.92 -40.66
C ILE A 8 3.31 11.16 -39.47
N LEU A 9 4.11 12.24 -39.49
CA LEU A 9 4.99 12.59 -38.38
C LEU A 9 4.21 12.83 -37.07
N LEU A 10 3.05 13.49 -37.16
CA LEU A 10 2.21 13.74 -35.98
C LEU A 10 1.65 12.43 -35.39
N LEU A 11 1.17 11.52 -36.23
CA LEU A 11 0.66 10.23 -35.75
C LEU A 11 1.77 9.35 -35.14
N VAL A 12 2.94 9.32 -35.76
CA VAL A 12 4.09 8.54 -35.25
C VAL A 12 4.60 9.11 -33.92
N SER A 13 4.72 10.43 -33.81
CA SER A 13 5.12 11.07 -32.55
C SER A 13 4.09 10.85 -31.45
N LEU A 14 2.80 10.95 -31.75
CA LEU A 14 1.73 10.67 -30.79
C LEU A 14 1.78 9.22 -30.31
N ALA A 15 2.01 8.26 -31.22
CA ALA A 15 2.16 6.85 -30.87
C ALA A 15 3.36 6.60 -29.93
N LEU A 16 4.52 7.20 -30.23
CA LEU A 16 5.73 7.10 -29.39
C LEU A 16 5.52 7.70 -28.00
N VAL A 17 4.91 8.89 -27.91
CA VAL A 17 4.60 9.53 -26.63
C VAL A 17 3.62 8.68 -25.82
N SER A 18 2.61 8.10 -26.47
CA SER A 18 1.63 7.23 -25.82
C SER A 18 2.29 5.97 -25.26
N LEU A 19 3.17 5.33 -26.05
CA LEU A 19 3.91 4.15 -25.61
C LEU A 19 4.82 4.47 -24.41
N THR A 20 5.51 5.61 -24.45
CA THR A 20 6.40 6.03 -23.36
C THR A 20 5.60 6.34 -22.09
N ALA A 21 4.45 6.99 -22.22
CA ALA A 21 3.57 7.30 -21.10
C ALA A 21 3.00 6.03 -20.44
N VAL A 22 2.60 5.04 -21.24
CA VAL A 22 2.15 3.73 -20.73
C VAL A 22 3.30 3.02 -20.02
N ASN A 23 4.50 2.98 -20.62
CA ASN A 23 5.64 2.32 -20.00
C ASN A 23 6.07 2.99 -18.68
N LEU A 24 6.07 4.34 -18.64
CA LEU A 24 6.31 5.08 -17.40
C LEU A 24 5.24 4.74 -16.36
N GLY A 25 3.96 4.70 -16.74
CA GLY A 25 2.88 4.34 -15.82
C GLY A 25 3.00 2.92 -15.24
N LEU A 26 3.52 1.98 -16.04
CA LEU A 26 3.71 0.58 -15.63
C LEU A 26 4.96 0.39 -14.76
N VAL A 27 6.07 1.07 -15.09
CA VAL A 27 7.38 0.83 -14.46
C VAL A 27 7.65 1.78 -13.28
N TRP A 28 6.98 2.93 -13.21
CA TRP A 28 7.26 3.96 -12.20
C TRP A 28 6.59 3.70 -10.84
N ALA A 29 6.68 2.48 -10.34
CA ALA A 29 6.44 2.19 -8.94
C ALA A 29 7.79 2.19 -8.21
N PRO A 30 8.04 3.08 -7.23
CA PRO A 30 9.21 2.91 -6.37
C PRO A 30 9.15 1.54 -5.72
N GLU A 31 10.28 0.84 -5.74
CA GLU A 31 10.47 -0.46 -5.11
C GLU A 31 10.26 -0.28 -3.60
N ASN A 32 9.03 -0.55 -3.13
CA ASN A 32 8.59 -0.50 -1.74
C ASN A 32 8.80 0.85 -1.01
N PRO A 33 7.89 1.82 -1.20
CA PRO A 33 8.01 3.14 -0.61
C PRO A 33 7.71 3.20 0.91
N LEU A 34 7.25 2.08 1.48
CA LEU A 34 6.91 1.95 2.89
C LEU A 34 7.74 0.84 3.53
N ARG A 35 8.20 1.07 4.75
CA ARG A 35 8.83 0.07 5.62
C ARG A 35 7.98 -0.12 6.87
N PHE A 36 7.80 -1.35 7.28
CA PHE A 36 6.98 -1.71 8.43
C PHE A 36 7.85 -2.32 9.53
N ARG A 37 7.71 -1.81 10.75
CA ARG A 37 8.38 -2.31 11.95
C ARG A 37 7.35 -2.62 13.02
N ILE A 38 7.22 -3.89 13.40
CA ILE A 38 6.38 -4.27 14.55
C ILE A 38 7.16 -3.95 15.84
N ILE A 39 6.51 -3.24 16.73
CA ILE A 39 6.96 -2.99 18.10
C ILE A 39 6.24 -4.01 18.98
N ALA A 40 7.01 -4.95 19.53
CA ALA A 40 6.47 -5.95 20.43
C ALA A 40 5.88 -5.26 21.68
N PRO A 41 4.70 -5.68 22.16
CA PRO A 41 4.16 -5.18 23.42
C PRO A 41 5.03 -5.69 24.58
N PRO A 42 5.01 -5.00 25.73
CA PRO A 42 5.71 -5.47 26.93
C PRO A 42 5.29 -6.89 27.30
N PRO A 43 6.20 -7.75 27.80
CA PRO A 43 5.91 -9.14 28.13
C PRO A 43 4.74 -9.29 29.10
N GLU A 44 4.60 -8.37 30.06
CA GLU A 44 3.47 -8.35 31.03
C GLU A 44 2.09 -8.26 30.36
N LYS A 45 1.97 -7.49 29.26
CA LYS A 45 0.72 -7.39 28.50
C LYS A 45 0.43 -8.67 27.74
N LEU A 46 1.47 -9.30 27.20
CA LEU A 46 1.39 -10.56 26.48
C LEU A 46 0.92 -11.67 27.43
N GLU A 47 1.57 -11.79 28.59
CA GLU A 47 1.26 -12.77 29.63
C GLU A 47 -0.18 -12.64 30.14
N ARG A 48 -0.65 -11.41 30.38
CA ARG A 48 -2.03 -11.18 30.82
C ARG A 48 -3.05 -11.63 29.77
N ALA A 49 -2.83 -11.30 28.49
CA ALA A 49 -3.74 -11.70 27.42
C ALA A 49 -3.80 -13.24 27.25
N PHE A 50 -2.67 -13.94 27.40
CA PHE A 50 -2.64 -15.40 27.42
C PHE A 50 -3.35 -15.98 28.65
N HIS A 51 -3.14 -15.37 29.83
CA HIS A 51 -3.73 -15.84 31.08
C HIS A 51 -5.26 -15.69 31.12
N ASP A 52 -5.79 -14.63 30.52
CA ASP A 52 -7.22 -14.37 30.42
C ASP A 52 -7.92 -15.26 29.37
N GLY A 53 -7.19 -16.14 28.68
CA GLY A 53 -7.72 -17.00 27.63
C GLY A 53 -8.24 -16.24 26.42
N THR A 54 -7.93 -14.93 26.33
CA THR A 54 -8.34 -14.09 25.22
C THR A 54 -7.36 -14.30 24.08
N ALA A 55 -7.83 -14.86 22.96
CA ALA A 55 -7.06 -14.95 21.73
C ALA A 55 -6.77 -13.57 21.10
N HIS A 56 -7.33 -12.47 21.64
CA HIS A 56 -7.16 -11.13 21.11
C HIS A 56 -6.15 -10.35 21.94
N VAL A 57 -4.94 -10.17 21.41
CA VAL A 57 -3.98 -9.20 21.93
C VAL A 57 -4.22 -7.89 21.17
N SER A 58 -4.91 -6.95 21.81
CA SER A 58 -5.04 -5.59 21.29
C SER A 58 -3.75 -4.80 21.54
N GLY A 59 -3.36 -3.94 20.60
CA GLY A 59 -2.34 -2.92 20.84
C GLY A 59 -0.92 -3.22 20.34
N TYR A 60 -0.75 -4.09 19.34
CA TYR A 60 0.54 -4.14 18.66
C TYR A 60 0.75 -2.84 17.89
N GLN A 61 1.82 -2.10 18.23
CA GLN A 61 2.16 -0.89 17.48
C GLN A 61 3.03 -1.28 16.29
N VAL A 62 2.70 -0.75 15.12
CA VAL A 62 3.54 -0.83 13.94
C VAL A 62 4.01 0.55 13.57
N GLU A 63 5.31 0.74 13.54
CA GLU A 63 5.90 1.91 12.93
C GLU A 63 5.97 1.70 11.41
N VAL A 64 5.34 2.62 10.67
CA VAL A 64 5.40 2.70 9.22
C VAL A 64 6.25 3.89 8.84
N GLU A 65 7.34 3.64 8.12
CA GLU A 65 8.26 4.66 7.62
C GLU A 65 8.05 4.84 6.12
N ASN A 66 7.90 6.08 5.68
CA ASN A 66 7.90 6.44 4.26
C ASN A 66 9.33 6.77 3.82
N THR A 67 9.88 5.98 2.90
CA THR A 67 11.25 6.15 2.41
C THR A 67 11.36 7.17 1.27
N THR A 68 10.22 7.68 0.78
CA THR A 68 10.16 8.55 -0.39
C THR A 68 10.05 10.02 -0.04
N GLY A 69 10.37 10.88 -1.01
CA GLY A 69 10.19 12.33 -0.92
C GLY A 69 8.76 12.82 -1.13
N ALA A 70 7.78 11.92 -1.27
CA ALA A 70 6.38 12.27 -1.50
C ALA A 70 5.51 11.82 -0.32
N THR A 71 4.45 12.56 -0.01
CA THR A 71 3.45 12.14 0.98
C THR A 71 2.72 10.90 0.49
N ILE A 72 2.54 9.93 1.38
CA ILE A 72 1.82 8.68 1.11
C ILE A 72 0.59 8.61 2.01
N ARG A 73 -0.55 8.31 1.42
CA ARG A 73 -1.79 7.98 2.12
C ARG A 73 -1.95 6.47 2.15
N LEU A 74 -1.90 5.88 3.33
CA LEU A 74 -2.12 4.45 3.51
C LEU A 74 -3.63 4.17 3.44
N LEU A 75 -4.06 3.30 2.53
CA LEU A 75 -5.47 2.94 2.38
C LEU A 75 -5.80 1.68 3.19
N ARG A 76 -4.92 0.69 3.13
CA ARG A 76 -5.07 -0.61 3.79
C ARG A 76 -3.69 -1.18 4.09
N ALA A 77 -3.54 -1.86 5.22
CA ALA A 77 -2.37 -2.68 5.51
C ALA A 77 -2.84 -3.96 6.20
N GLU A 78 -2.34 -5.10 5.75
CA GLU A 78 -2.73 -6.41 6.25
C GLU A 78 -1.50 -7.23 6.55
N LEU A 79 -1.48 -7.84 7.72
CA LEU A 79 -0.38 -8.69 8.15
C LEU A 79 -0.71 -10.14 7.81
N PHE A 80 0.12 -10.74 6.99
CA PHE A 80 0.04 -12.15 6.62
C PHE A 80 1.19 -12.91 7.28
N GLY A 81 0.89 -14.11 7.76
CA GLY A 81 1.90 -15.04 8.21
C GLY A 81 2.77 -15.58 7.09
N PRO A 82 3.82 -16.32 7.45
CA PRO A 82 4.65 -17.00 6.47
C PRO A 82 3.78 -17.90 5.58
N GLU A 83 4.14 -17.97 4.30
CA GLU A 83 3.48 -18.87 3.36
C GLU A 83 3.74 -20.33 3.75
N GLU A 84 2.67 -21.11 3.88
CA GLU A 84 2.75 -22.53 4.19
C GLU A 84 3.12 -23.36 2.94
N SER A 85 3.47 -24.63 3.14
CA SER A 85 3.91 -25.53 2.05
C SER A 85 2.84 -25.73 0.96
N ASP A 86 1.57 -25.46 1.26
CA ASP A 86 0.44 -25.55 0.35
C ASP A 86 0.15 -24.25 -0.41
N GLY A 87 0.94 -23.19 -0.18
CA GLY A 87 0.76 -21.85 -0.74
C GLY A 87 -0.34 -21.03 -0.05
N SER A 88 -0.95 -21.54 1.02
CA SER A 88 -1.88 -20.77 1.83
C SER A 88 -1.15 -19.80 2.76
N ARG A 89 -1.81 -18.69 3.10
CA ARG A 89 -1.31 -17.67 4.03
C ARG A 89 -2.37 -17.42 5.09
N VAL A 90 -1.97 -17.46 6.35
CA VAL A 90 -2.85 -17.09 7.47
C VAL A 90 -2.86 -15.57 7.59
N GLN A 91 -4.04 -14.96 7.52
CA GLN A 91 -4.19 -13.53 7.78
C GLN A 91 -4.24 -13.30 9.30
N PHE A 92 -3.23 -12.65 9.86
CA PHE A 92 -3.14 -12.41 11.31
C PHE A 92 -3.87 -11.15 11.75
N SER A 93 -3.87 -10.13 10.89
CA SER A 93 -4.41 -8.83 11.25
C SER A 93 -4.84 -8.06 10.01
N ASN A 94 -5.86 -7.24 10.21
CA ASN A 94 -6.27 -6.23 9.25
C ASN A 94 -6.13 -4.87 9.94
N VAL A 95 -5.24 -4.00 9.44
CA VAL A 95 -5.40 -2.56 9.66
C VAL A 95 -6.53 -2.13 8.74
N GLN A 96 -7.76 -2.49 9.16
CA GLN A 96 -8.93 -1.89 8.56
C GLN A 96 -8.98 -0.47 9.12
N THR A 97 -8.51 0.45 8.29
CA THR A 97 -8.71 1.90 8.42
C THR A 97 -10.19 2.29 8.49
N ALA A 98 -11.09 1.32 8.34
CA ALA A 98 -12.54 1.45 8.29
C ALA A 98 -13.23 1.80 9.63
N SER A 99 -12.52 1.86 10.76
CA SER A 99 -13.15 2.25 12.02
C SER A 99 -12.37 3.36 12.74
N ALA A 100 -12.73 4.61 12.44
CA ALA A 100 -12.55 5.78 13.30
C ALA A 100 -11.16 6.41 13.49
N ALA A 101 -10.10 6.00 12.77
CA ALA A 101 -8.91 6.86 12.66
C ALA A 101 -9.26 8.03 11.72
N ALA A 102 -9.05 9.27 12.14
CA ALA A 102 -9.32 10.42 11.28
C ALA A 102 -8.52 10.25 9.97
N GLU A 103 -9.02 10.69 8.82
CA GLU A 103 -8.31 10.54 7.53
C GLU A 103 -6.84 11.03 7.57
N GLN A 104 -6.52 11.91 8.52
CA GLN A 104 -5.19 12.46 8.81
C GLN A 104 -4.20 11.44 9.40
N ASP A 105 -4.68 10.42 10.12
CA ASP A 105 -3.83 9.41 10.77
C ASP A 105 -3.17 8.44 9.78
N LEU A 106 -3.68 8.43 8.54
CA LEU A 106 -3.19 7.60 7.46
C LEU A 106 -2.22 8.32 6.52
N VAL A 107 -1.90 9.58 6.82
CA VAL A 107 -0.98 10.40 6.04
C VAL A 107 0.42 10.26 6.63
N ILE A 108 1.30 9.59 5.87
CA ILE A 108 2.70 9.41 6.21
C ILE A 108 3.52 10.46 5.44
N PRO A 109 4.15 11.42 6.14
CA PRO A 109 4.88 12.50 5.49
C PRO A 109 6.12 11.97 4.75
N PRO A 110 6.68 12.73 3.80
CA PRO A 110 7.95 12.40 3.15
C PRO A 110 9.06 12.10 4.17
N HIS A 111 9.79 11.01 3.99
CA HIS A 111 10.91 10.60 4.87
C HIS A 111 10.57 10.51 6.36
N GLY A 112 9.27 10.42 6.71
CA GLY A 112 8.82 10.38 8.09
C GLY A 112 8.19 9.05 8.47
N SER A 113 7.95 8.86 9.76
CA SER A 113 7.30 7.67 10.29
C SER A 113 5.98 7.99 11.00
N ARG A 114 5.10 7.00 11.07
CA ARG A 114 3.84 7.01 11.81
C ARG A 114 3.66 5.69 12.54
N ARG A 115 3.07 5.74 13.74
CA ARG A 115 2.68 4.54 14.47
C ARG A 115 1.22 4.24 14.22
N LEU A 116 0.94 3.00 13.84
CA LEU A 116 -0.38 2.45 13.64
C LEU A 116 -0.62 1.36 14.67
N GLU A 117 -1.87 1.14 15.04
CA GLU A 117 -2.25 0.04 15.93
C GLU A 117 -2.81 -1.12 15.09
N LEU A 118 -2.22 -2.30 15.24
CA LEU A 118 -2.71 -3.55 14.70
C LEU A 118 -3.55 -4.26 15.75
N SER A 119 -4.79 -4.60 15.37
CA SER A 119 -5.60 -5.58 16.09
C SER A 119 -5.27 -6.96 15.55
N MET A 120 -4.68 -7.84 16.35
CA MET A 120 -4.46 -9.24 15.96
C MET A 120 -5.63 -10.11 16.43
N PHE A 121 -6.09 -10.99 15.54
CA PHE A 121 -7.23 -11.89 15.81
C PHE A 121 -6.84 -13.12 16.63
N GLU A 122 -5.54 -13.40 16.72
CA GLU A 122 -4.98 -14.52 17.46
C GLU A 122 -3.73 -14.08 18.23
N ALA A 123 -3.51 -14.69 19.39
CA ALA A 123 -2.31 -14.47 20.20
C ALA A 123 -1.14 -15.22 19.56
N THR A 124 -0.75 -14.78 18.36
CA THR A 124 0.36 -15.33 17.62
C THR A 124 1.65 -15.01 18.36
N TYR A 125 2.55 -15.99 18.48
CA TYR A 125 3.83 -15.77 19.15
C TYR A 125 4.65 -14.73 18.38
N VAL A 126 5.32 -13.84 19.11
CA VAL A 126 6.23 -12.82 18.55
C VAL A 126 7.28 -13.44 17.60
N ALA A 127 7.69 -14.68 17.86
CA ALA A 127 8.62 -15.42 17.01
C ALA A 127 8.08 -15.70 15.59
N GLU A 128 6.77 -15.93 15.44
CA GLU A 128 6.14 -16.19 14.14
C GLU A 128 5.92 -14.90 13.35
N LEU A 129 5.66 -13.80 14.05
CA LEU A 129 5.56 -12.47 13.46
C LEU A 129 6.87 -12.02 12.77
N ALA A 130 8.03 -12.54 13.17
CA ALA A 130 9.30 -12.18 12.53
C ALA A 130 9.42 -12.65 11.06
N ARG A 131 8.56 -13.60 10.64
CA ARG A 131 8.49 -14.09 9.25
C ARG A 131 7.24 -13.61 8.51
N SER A 132 6.51 -12.66 9.10
CA SER A 132 5.30 -12.11 8.50
C SER A 132 5.61 -11.10 7.41
N GLU A 133 4.69 -10.99 6.46
CA GLU A 133 4.71 -9.99 5.40
C GLU A 133 3.55 -9.02 5.58
N MET A 134 3.82 -7.73 5.34
CA MET A 134 2.79 -6.71 5.30
C MET A 134 2.39 -6.47 3.86
N THR A 135 1.15 -6.78 3.53
CA THR A 135 0.53 -6.42 2.26
C THR A 135 -0.11 -5.07 2.43
N CYS A 136 0.37 -4.06 1.70
CA CYS A 136 -0.14 -2.70 1.86
C CYS A 136 -0.69 -2.12 0.56
N THR A 137 -1.76 -1.35 0.69
CA THR A 137 -2.33 -0.55 -0.37
C THR A 137 -2.20 0.91 0.00
N PHE A 138 -1.54 1.69 -0.86
CA PHE A 138 -1.29 3.11 -0.61
C PHE A 138 -1.54 3.95 -1.87
N LEU A 139 -1.74 5.25 -1.64
CA LEU A 139 -1.92 6.27 -2.65
C LEU A 139 -0.89 7.38 -2.43
N SER A 140 -0.01 7.60 -3.41
CA SER A 140 0.83 8.78 -3.44
C SER A 140 0.05 9.97 -4.02
N ARG A 141 0.49 11.19 -3.73
CA ARG A 141 -0.11 12.41 -4.30
C ARG A 141 -0.04 12.44 -5.84
N SER A 142 0.99 11.86 -6.44
CA SER A 142 1.09 11.74 -7.90
C SER A 142 0.04 10.79 -8.46
N LYS A 143 -0.17 9.65 -7.81
CA LYS A 143 -1.20 8.65 -8.17
C LYS A 143 -2.60 9.24 -7.99
N GLU A 144 -2.83 9.97 -6.90
CA GLU A 144 -4.08 10.70 -6.66
C GLU A 144 -4.35 11.74 -7.75
N ASN A 145 -3.38 12.59 -8.09
CA ASN A 145 -3.53 13.58 -9.15
C ASN A 145 -3.82 12.93 -10.52
N TYR A 146 -3.17 11.80 -10.80
CA TYR A 146 -3.44 11.04 -12.02
C TYR A 146 -4.87 10.50 -12.05
N MET A 147 -5.35 9.89 -10.95
CA MET A 147 -6.73 9.42 -10.85
C MET A 147 -7.74 10.58 -10.98
N ASN A 148 -7.47 11.72 -10.34
CA ASN A 148 -8.31 12.92 -10.47
C ASN A 148 -8.35 13.46 -11.91
N LEU A 149 -7.23 13.38 -12.64
CA LEU A 149 -7.17 13.77 -14.05
C LEU A 149 -8.01 12.81 -14.91
N LEU A 150 -7.90 11.50 -14.67
CA LEU A 150 -8.70 10.50 -15.37
C LEU A 150 -10.20 10.72 -15.11
N ASP A 151 -10.59 10.93 -13.86
CA ASP A 151 -11.98 11.24 -13.48
C ASP A 151 -12.49 12.53 -14.15
N TYR A 152 -11.64 13.56 -14.23
CA TYR A 152 -11.97 14.80 -14.91
C TYR A 152 -12.20 14.59 -16.42
N VAL A 153 -11.31 13.85 -17.09
CA VAL A 153 -11.41 13.56 -18.53
C VAL A 153 -12.67 12.76 -18.81
N ASP A 154 -12.96 11.73 -18.01
CA ASP A 154 -14.14 10.88 -18.15
C ASP A 154 -15.44 11.70 -18.02
N ARG A 155 -15.53 12.56 -17.00
CA ARG A 155 -16.68 13.46 -16.82
C ARG A 155 -16.85 14.46 -17.96
N LYS A 156 -15.75 14.98 -18.50
CA LYS A 156 -15.79 16.03 -19.52
C LYS A 156 -16.03 15.50 -20.93
N TRP A 157 -15.55 14.29 -21.23
CA TRP A 157 -15.67 13.65 -22.54
C TRP A 157 -16.08 12.19 -22.41
N PRO A 158 -17.35 11.90 -22.05
CA PRO A 158 -17.82 10.54 -21.81
C PRO A 158 -17.74 9.64 -23.06
N SER A 159 -17.70 10.21 -24.27
CA SER A 159 -17.47 9.45 -25.51
C SER A 159 -16.04 8.91 -25.66
N LEU A 160 -15.11 9.46 -24.90
CA LEU A 160 -13.72 9.00 -24.79
C LEU A 160 -13.52 8.12 -23.55
N SER A 161 -14.60 7.73 -22.85
CA SER A 161 -14.53 6.82 -21.72
C SER A 161 -13.98 5.47 -22.20
N LEU A 162 -12.67 5.30 -22.09
CA LEU A 162 -12.07 3.99 -22.04
C LEU A 162 -12.59 3.38 -20.74
N SER A 163 -13.60 2.52 -20.86
CA SER A 163 -14.22 1.75 -19.76
C SER A 163 -13.23 0.88 -18.97
N MET A 164 -11.94 0.95 -19.28
CA MET A 164 -10.89 0.43 -18.46
C MET A 164 -10.69 1.36 -17.27
N ARG A 165 -11.52 1.13 -16.24
CA ARG A 165 -11.14 1.38 -14.84
C ARG A 165 -9.90 0.54 -14.52
N PHE A 166 -8.76 0.91 -15.11
CA PHE A 166 -7.46 0.60 -14.57
C PHE A 166 -7.34 1.46 -13.31
N TYR A 167 -8.08 1.09 -12.27
CA TYR A 167 -7.51 1.28 -10.96
C TYR A 167 -6.19 0.52 -11.06
N PRO A 168 -5.04 1.22 -10.99
CA PRO A 168 -3.75 0.54 -10.94
C PRO A 168 -3.95 -0.58 -9.93
N LEU A 169 -3.77 -1.83 -10.38
CA LEU A 169 -4.04 -3.01 -9.56
C LEU A 169 -3.54 -2.64 -8.17
N LEU A 170 -4.43 -2.70 -7.19
CA LEU A 170 -4.04 -2.61 -5.80
C LEU A 170 -3.33 -3.93 -5.48
N ASP A 171 -2.29 -4.25 -6.26
CA ASP A 171 -1.31 -5.26 -5.96
C ASP A 171 -0.73 -4.76 -4.66
N GLY A 172 -1.19 -5.40 -3.59
CA GLY A 172 -0.62 -5.17 -2.30
C GLY A 172 0.81 -5.66 -2.39
N ASN A 173 1.75 -4.72 -2.49
CA ASN A 173 3.15 -5.08 -2.43
C ASN A 173 3.37 -5.72 -1.06
N SER A 174 3.79 -6.98 -1.07
CA SER A 174 4.27 -7.66 0.13
C SER A 174 5.59 -7.04 0.51
N VAL A 175 5.63 -6.41 1.68
CA VAL A 175 6.84 -5.85 2.26
C VAL A 175 7.21 -6.71 3.47
N PRO A 176 8.45 -7.20 3.57
CA PRO A 176 8.89 -7.95 4.74
C PRO A 176 8.82 -7.05 5.97
N VAL A 177 8.32 -7.59 7.08
CA VAL A 177 8.20 -6.86 8.33
C VAL A 177 9.49 -7.02 9.14
N GLN A 178 9.98 -5.91 9.68
CA GLN A 178 11.11 -5.91 10.60
C GLN A 178 10.60 -5.92 12.04
N MET A 179 11.27 -6.67 12.92
CA MET A 179 11.05 -6.56 14.36
C MET A 179 11.96 -5.50 14.94
N SER A 180 11.41 -4.64 15.81
CA SER A 180 12.26 -3.79 16.64
C SER A 180 12.84 -4.63 17.76
N GLU A 181 14.17 -4.74 17.82
CA GLU A 181 14.86 -5.22 19.02
C GLU A 181 14.69 -4.13 20.10
N GLN A 182 14.16 -4.51 21.27
CA GLN A 182 14.11 -3.67 22.46
C GLN A 182 15.15 -4.16 23.47
#